data_AF-A0A2T1G9C2-F1
#
_entry.id   AF-A0A2T1G9C2-F1
#
_cell.length_a   1.000
_cell.length_b   1.000
_cell.length_c   1.000
_cell.angle_alpha   90.00
_cell.angle_beta   90.00
_cell.angle_gamma   90.00
#
_symmetry.space_group_name_H-M   'P 1'
#
loop_
_entity.id
_entity.type
_entity.pdbx_description
1 polymer ?
#
loop_
_entity_poly.entity_id
_entity_poly.type
_entity_poly.pdbx_seq_one_letter_code
_entity_poly.pdbx_strand_id
1 'polypeptide(L)'
;MLELHGKKILSDYITAITWSPDRKNFAVCSAAGEVMLGNVAAINKLSLQPLQIATDHSIDCLAFSADGQFLAAGGQDGKVPIWRSNSGELIANLDNQRVWVDKLAWSPNCNQLAFSMGRCVQVWNADDNVVEVTLNFDSSSILGLAWHPIVKSLAVSGYQGVKVWNGEDWDEDPHVLSVPSATGAIAWSPSGQYLACGNMDNTLIVNEWGSSEPWVMQGFPGKVRELAWSNQTNSLGAPLLAASSSQGISVWERDADESVGWEGWALEVHENVVSAIAFQPTTFLLASAAADGQICLWEEAEQLLQILEGAEGGFSCLAWHPDGQFLAGGGCGGELLVWSKSMRGKGFGRSR
;
A
#
# COMPACT_ATOMS: atom_id res chain seq x y z
N MET A 1 7.32 -6.34 21.52
CA MET A 1 8.22 -5.25 21.12
C MET A 1 9.02 -5.65 19.90
N LEU A 2 9.02 -4.81 18.87
CA LEU A 2 9.93 -4.89 17.74
C LEU A 2 11.26 -4.20 18.09
N GLU A 3 12.36 -4.75 17.63
CA GLU A 3 13.72 -4.21 17.76
C GLU A 3 14.30 -3.95 16.37
N LEU A 4 15.18 -2.95 16.26
CA LEU A 4 15.83 -2.62 14.98
C LEU A 4 16.70 -3.80 14.51
N HIS A 5 16.33 -4.38 13.38
CA HIS A 5 17.01 -5.51 12.74
C HIS A 5 18.12 -5.06 11.79
N GLY A 6 17.90 -3.95 11.07
CA GLY A 6 18.88 -3.40 10.15
C GLY A 6 18.51 -2.01 9.65
N LYS A 7 19.53 -1.25 9.21
CA LYS A 7 19.39 0.08 8.61
C LYS A 7 20.25 0.22 7.36
N LYS A 8 19.74 0.93 6.36
CA LYS A 8 20.45 1.40 5.16
C LYS A 8 20.06 2.85 4.87
N ILE A 9 20.85 3.50 4.03
CA ILE A 9 20.61 4.88 3.58
C ILE A 9 20.66 4.86 2.05
N LEU A 10 19.58 5.32 1.43
CA LEU A 10 19.49 5.60 -0.01
C LEU A 10 19.89 7.06 -0.26
N SER A 11 19.98 7.44 -1.53
CA SER A 11 20.52 8.75 -1.92
C SER A 11 19.57 9.92 -1.63
N ASP A 12 18.27 9.65 -1.48
CA ASP A 12 17.23 10.65 -1.23
C ASP A 12 15.99 9.99 -0.58
N TYR A 13 14.96 10.79 -0.32
CA TYR A 13 13.62 10.43 0.16
C TYR A 13 13.14 9.07 -0.37
N ILE A 14 12.82 8.14 0.54
CA ILE A 14 12.24 6.85 0.13
C ILE A 14 10.78 7.07 -0.23
N THR A 15 10.39 6.71 -1.44
CA THR A 15 9.04 6.92 -1.99
C THR A 15 8.15 5.70 -1.80
N ALA A 16 8.68 4.49 -1.88
CA ALA A 16 7.92 3.26 -1.64
C ALA A 16 8.79 2.11 -1.14
N ILE A 17 8.16 1.22 -0.36
CA ILE A 17 8.70 -0.07 0.06
C ILE A 17 7.61 -1.12 -0.16
N THR A 18 7.96 -2.27 -0.72
CA THR A 18 7.04 -3.39 -0.87
C THR A 18 7.73 -4.71 -0.58
N TRP A 19 7.04 -5.64 0.07
CA TRP A 19 7.54 -7.00 0.25
C TRP A 19 7.04 -7.93 -0.86
N SER A 20 7.86 -8.90 -1.23
CA SER A 20 7.47 -9.95 -2.16
C SER A 20 6.53 -10.95 -1.46
N PRO A 21 5.44 -11.40 -2.13
CA PRO A 21 4.54 -12.42 -1.60
C PRO A 21 5.23 -13.74 -1.24
N ASP A 22 6.37 -14.05 -1.87
CA ASP A 22 7.17 -15.24 -1.60
C ASP A 22 7.91 -15.24 -0.25
N ARG A 23 7.81 -14.13 0.51
CA ARG A 23 8.38 -13.94 1.86
C ARG A 23 9.91 -13.98 1.91
N LYS A 24 10.57 -13.75 0.78
CA LYS A 24 12.04 -13.75 0.72
C LYS A 24 12.58 -12.35 0.54
N ASN A 25 11.98 -11.60 -0.37
CA ASN A 25 12.55 -10.33 -0.83
C ASN A 25 11.65 -9.15 -0.51
N PHE A 26 12.22 -7.95 -0.59
CA PHE A 26 11.49 -6.70 -0.63
C PHE A 26 12.14 -5.77 -1.64
N ALA A 27 11.44 -4.74 -2.05
CA ALA A 27 11.98 -3.68 -2.89
C ALA A 27 11.80 -2.34 -2.19
N VAL A 28 12.71 -1.42 -2.47
CA VAL A 28 12.66 -0.02 -2.01
C VAL A 28 13.10 0.88 -3.14
N CYS A 29 12.48 2.06 -3.26
CA CYS A 29 12.86 3.08 -4.22
C CYS A 29 12.95 4.47 -3.59
N SER A 30 13.61 5.39 -4.29
CA SER A 30 13.84 6.76 -3.82
C SER A 30 13.49 7.82 -4.85
N ALA A 31 13.38 9.06 -4.37
CA ALA A 31 13.22 10.25 -5.19
C ALA A 31 14.43 10.56 -6.08
N ALA A 32 15.60 10.00 -5.75
CA ALA A 32 16.77 9.99 -6.62
C ALA A 32 16.69 8.93 -7.72
N GLY A 33 15.57 8.23 -7.88
CA GLY A 33 15.36 7.27 -8.96
C GLY A 33 15.99 5.90 -8.75
N GLU A 34 16.43 5.58 -7.52
CA GLU A 34 16.99 4.26 -7.20
C GLU A 34 15.88 3.22 -7.11
N VAL A 35 16.17 1.99 -7.54
CA VAL A 35 15.36 0.80 -7.24
C VAL A 35 16.29 -0.28 -6.73
N MET A 36 16.07 -0.69 -5.48
CA MET A 36 16.90 -1.68 -4.80
C MET A 36 16.05 -2.90 -4.45
N LEU A 37 16.58 -4.09 -4.74
CA LEU A 37 16.03 -5.36 -4.27
C LEU A 37 16.78 -5.81 -3.02
N GLY A 38 16.04 -6.13 -1.97
CA GLY A 38 16.56 -6.51 -0.68
C GLY A 38 16.09 -7.87 -0.20
N ASN A 39 16.82 -8.41 0.76
CA ASN A 39 16.46 -9.62 1.51
C ASN A 39 16.83 -9.41 2.98
N VAL A 40 16.04 -10.03 3.86
CA VAL A 40 16.31 -10.04 5.30
C VAL A 40 16.63 -11.45 5.75
N ALA A 41 17.92 -11.72 5.99
CA ALA A 41 18.36 -13.00 6.53
C ALA A 41 18.10 -13.08 8.04
N ALA A 42 17.97 -14.31 8.55
CA ALA A 42 17.71 -14.61 9.97
C ALA A 42 18.75 -14.05 10.96
N ILE A 43 19.95 -13.67 10.49
CA ILE A 43 21.02 -13.10 11.31
C ILE A 43 21.22 -11.62 10.91
N ASN A 44 20.40 -10.70 11.43
CA ASN A 44 20.55 -9.23 11.44
C ASN A 44 21.25 -8.57 10.23
N LYS A 45 21.08 -9.14 9.03
CA LYS A 45 21.80 -8.70 7.84
C LYS A 45 20.78 -8.32 6.79
N LEU A 46 20.58 -7.01 6.70
CA LEU A 46 19.86 -6.36 5.62
C LEU A 46 20.80 -6.26 4.41
N SER A 47 20.52 -7.02 3.36
CA SER A 47 21.23 -6.92 2.08
C SER A 47 20.38 -6.19 1.06
N LEU A 48 21.01 -5.31 0.27
CA LEU A 48 20.41 -4.62 -0.86
C LEU A 48 21.28 -4.81 -2.10
N GLN A 49 20.64 -5.05 -3.23
CA GLN A 49 21.22 -5.10 -4.57
C GLN A 49 20.54 -4.03 -5.44
N PRO A 50 21.29 -3.17 -6.13
CA PRO A 50 20.69 -2.22 -7.07
C PRO A 50 20.16 -2.95 -8.31
N LEU A 51 18.90 -2.67 -8.65
CA LEU A 51 18.31 -2.98 -9.96
C LEU A 51 18.39 -1.78 -10.90
N GLN A 52 18.26 -0.58 -10.33
CA GLN A 52 18.47 0.70 -10.98
C GLN A 52 19.20 1.62 -10.01
N ILE A 53 20.30 2.22 -10.47
CA ILE A 53 21.02 3.25 -9.72
C ILE A 53 20.30 4.60 -9.85
N ALA A 54 20.68 5.58 -9.03
CA ALA A 54 20.10 6.91 -9.06
C ALA A 54 20.06 7.52 -10.48
N THR A 55 18.95 8.19 -10.78
CA THR A 55 18.69 8.94 -12.00
C THR A 55 18.17 10.34 -11.64
N ASP A 56 18.11 11.28 -12.59
CA ASP A 56 17.57 12.63 -12.34
C ASP A 56 16.02 12.67 -12.27
N HIS A 57 15.37 11.52 -12.12
CA HIS A 57 13.92 11.35 -12.11
C HIS A 57 13.48 10.44 -10.95
N SER A 58 12.47 10.87 -10.18
CA SER A 58 11.91 10.09 -9.07
C SER A 58 11.28 8.79 -9.55
N ILE A 59 11.43 7.72 -8.76
CA ILE A 59 10.57 6.53 -8.80
C ILE A 59 9.56 6.69 -7.67
N ASP A 60 8.27 6.62 -7.94
CA ASP A 60 7.22 6.99 -6.99
C ASP A 60 6.35 5.78 -6.55
N CYS A 61 6.41 4.67 -7.27
CA CYS A 61 5.65 3.46 -6.93
C CYS A 61 6.41 2.17 -7.26
N LEU A 62 6.16 1.13 -6.45
CA LEU A 62 6.68 -0.23 -6.60
C LEU A 62 5.60 -1.25 -6.30
N ALA A 63 5.59 -2.37 -7.03
CA ALA A 63 4.82 -3.55 -6.61
C ALA A 63 5.41 -4.85 -7.19
N PHE A 64 5.29 -5.92 -6.41
CA PHE A 64 5.55 -7.29 -6.88
C PHE A 64 4.28 -7.91 -7.49
N SER A 65 4.44 -8.78 -8.47
CA SER A 65 3.36 -9.67 -8.94
C SER A 65 2.91 -10.60 -7.83
N ALA A 66 1.66 -11.07 -7.90
CA ALA A 66 1.05 -11.94 -6.89
C ALA A 66 1.82 -13.26 -6.69
N ASP A 67 2.40 -13.80 -7.76
CA ASP A 67 3.26 -14.98 -7.73
C ASP A 67 4.70 -14.69 -7.24
N GLY A 68 5.02 -13.42 -7.01
CA GLY A 68 6.33 -12.92 -6.58
C GLY A 68 7.42 -13.01 -7.65
N GLN A 69 7.11 -13.35 -8.90
CA GLN A 69 8.11 -13.52 -9.97
C GLN A 69 8.58 -12.21 -10.59
N PHE A 70 7.78 -11.16 -10.52
CA PHE A 70 8.04 -9.88 -11.17
C PHE A 70 8.01 -8.73 -10.15
N LEU A 71 8.88 -7.74 -10.37
CA LEU A 71 8.85 -6.46 -9.70
C LEU A 71 8.69 -5.39 -10.77
N ALA A 72 7.79 -4.44 -10.57
CA ALA A 72 7.67 -3.27 -11.43
C ALA A 72 7.86 -1.99 -10.62
N ALA A 73 8.40 -0.97 -11.28
CA ALA A 73 8.56 0.39 -10.75
C ALA A 73 7.96 1.40 -11.72
N GLY A 74 7.57 2.57 -11.23
CA GLY A 74 7.09 3.69 -12.05
C GLY A 74 7.43 5.03 -11.40
N GLY A 75 7.58 6.07 -12.22
CA GLY A 75 7.91 7.40 -11.73
C GLY A 75 7.83 8.51 -12.77
N GLN A 76 8.59 9.59 -12.53
CA GLN A 76 8.51 10.85 -13.25
C GLN A 76 8.94 10.77 -14.73
N ASP A 77 9.83 9.84 -15.08
CA ASP A 77 10.29 9.70 -16.47
C ASP A 77 9.31 8.92 -17.36
N GLY A 78 8.21 8.44 -16.77
CA GLY A 78 7.14 7.72 -17.43
C GLY A 78 7.48 6.29 -17.86
N LYS A 79 8.66 5.79 -17.49
CA LYS A 79 9.03 4.41 -17.76
C LYS A 79 8.50 3.49 -16.70
N VAL A 80 8.13 2.28 -17.13
CA VAL A 80 7.75 1.18 -16.25
C VAL A 80 8.71 0.01 -16.50
N PRO A 81 9.89 0.00 -15.87
CA PRO A 81 10.76 -1.16 -15.87
C PRO A 81 10.14 -2.31 -15.07
N ILE A 82 10.21 -3.52 -15.63
CA ILE A 82 9.80 -4.77 -15.00
C ILE A 82 11.00 -5.71 -14.94
N TRP A 83 11.32 -6.17 -13.73
CA TRP A 83 12.39 -7.12 -13.48
C TRP A 83 11.86 -8.47 -13.04
N ARG A 84 12.58 -9.52 -13.40
CA ARG A 84 12.43 -10.84 -12.76
C ARG A 84 13.01 -10.77 -11.35
N SER A 85 12.19 -11.04 -10.34
CA SER A 85 12.50 -10.81 -8.92
C SER A 85 13.67 -11.64 -8.40
N ASN A 86 13.87 -12.87 -8.90
CA ASN A 86 14.89 -13.78 -8.41
C ASN A 86 16.29 -13.50 -8.94
N SER A 87 16.40 -12.87 -10.12
CA SER A 87 17.66 -12.62 -10.82
C SER A 87 18.01 -11.13 -10.90
N GLY A 88 17.01 -10.25 -10.76
CA GLY A 88 17.16 -8.82 -11.04
C GLY A 88 17.29 -8.50 -12.53
N GLU A 89 16.98 -9.45 -13.41
CA GLU A 89 17.02 -9.27 -14.86
C GLU A 89 15.86 -8.37 -15.32
N LEU A 90 16.15 -7.30 -16.05
CA LEU A 90 15.14 -6.44 -16.67
C LEU A 90 14.51 -7.19 -17.87
N ILE A 91 13.22 -7.49 -17.80
CA ILE A 91 12.50 -8.26 -18.83
C ILE A 91 11.64 -7.40 -19.76
N ALA A 92 11.19 -6.25 -19.28
CA ALA A 92 10.42 -5.29 -20.04
C ALA A 92 10.67 -3.88 -19.51
N ASN A 93 10.47 -2.88 -20.38
CA ASN A 93 10.55 -1.47 -20.00
C ASN A 93 9.55 -0.69 -20.87
N LEU A 94 8.37 -0.44 -20.31
CA LEU A 94 7.29 0.23 -21.04
C LEU A 94 7.56 1.74 -21.02
N ASP A 95 7.61 2.37 -22.19
CA ASP A 95 7.88 3.81 -22.32
C ASP A 95 6.59 4.57 -22.66
N ASN A 96 6.13 5.39 -21.70
CA ASN A 96 4.90 6.17 -21.81
C ASN A 96 5.16 7.63 -22.17
N GLN A 97 6.18 7.92 -22.99
CA GLN A 97 6.47 9.25 -23.52
C GLN A 97 6.62 10.33 -22.44
N ARG A 98 7.26 10.00 -21.31
CA ARG A 98 7.43 10.88 -20.14
C ARG A 98 6.14 11.32 -19.45
N VAL A 99 5.04 10.60 -19.65
CA VAL A 99 3.85 10.77 -18.82
C VAL A 99 4.12 10.10 -17.48
N TRP A 100 4.04 10.87 -16.40
CA TRP A 100 4.31 10.42 -15.02
C TRP A 100 3.47 9.18 -14.65
N VAL A 101 4.13 8.14 -14.16
CA VAL A 101 3.53 6.93 -13.58
C VAL A 101 3.68 6.98 -12.05
N ASP A 102 2.64 7.37 -11.33
CA ASP A 102 2.66 7.51 -9.87
C ASP A 102 1.73 6.51 -9.15
N LYS A 103 1.00 5.68 -9.90
CA LYS A 103 0.20 4.56 -9.40
C LYS A 103 0.48 3.30 -10.20
N LEU A 104 0.68 2.20 -9.49
CA LEU A 104 0.95 0.90 -10.06
C LEU A 104 0.44 -0.19 -9.12
N ALA A 105 -0.24 -1.20 -9.66
CA ALA A 105 -0.71 -2.35 -8.90
C ALA A 105 -0.74 -3.61 -9.77
N TRP A 106 -0.23 -4.72 -9.23
CA TRP A 106 -0.40 -6.04 -9.83
C TRP A 106 -1.74 -6.64 -9.42
N SER A 107 -2.35 -7.39 -10.34
CA SER A 107 -3.52 -8.18 -10.05
C SER A 107 -3.18 -9.29 -9.04
N PRO A 108 -4.03 -9.55 -8.04
CA PRO A 108 -3.84 -10.63 -7.07
C PRO A 108 -4.14 -12.02 -7.65
N ASN A 109 -4.82 -12.09 -8.80
CA ASN A 109 -5.30 -13.35 -9.40
C ASN A 109 -4.54 -13.77 -10.67
N CYS A 110 -3.75 -12.88 -11.28
CA CYS A 110 -2.98 -13.17 -12.49
C CYS A 110 -1.79 -12.20 -12.63
N ASN A 111 -0.91 -12.45 -13.60
CA ASN A 111 0.28 -11.64 -13.86
C ASN A 111 -0.01 -10.39 -14.70
N GLN A 112 -1.07 -9.66 -14.35
CA GLN A 112 -1.45 -8.39 -14.96
C GLN A 112 -1.01 -7.21 -14.09
N LEU A 113 -0.41 -6.22 -14.73
CA LEU A 113 0.05 -4.97 -14.13
C LEU A 113 -0.83 -3.83 -14.62
N ALA A 114 -1.50 -3.14 -13.71
CA ALA A 114 -2.15 -1.87 -13.99
C ALA A 114 -1.25 -0.71 -13.57
N PHE A 115 -1.13 0.33 -14.40
CA PHE A 115 -0.41 1.54 -14.05
C PHE A 115 -1.04 2.79 -14.66
N SER A 116 -0.94 3.90 -13.95
CA SER A 116 -1.47 5.20 -14.38
C SER A 116 -0.60 5.81 -15.48
N MET A 117 -1.26 6.39 -16.48
CA MET A 117 -0.64 7.17 -17.54
C MET A 117 -1.52 8.38 -17.84
N GLY A 118 -1.31 9.47 -17.10
CA GLY A 118 -2.09 10.69 -17.24
C GLY A 118 -3.56 10.45 -16.86
N ARG A 119 -4.46 10.51 -17.85
CA ARG A 119 -5.91 10.27 -17.67
C ARG A 119 -6.34 8.85 -18.05
N CYS A 120 -5.38 7.97 -18.27
CA CYS A 120 -5.62 6.60 -18.65
C CYS A 120 -4.96 5.65 -17.66
N VAL A 121 -5.42 4.41 -17.66
CA VAL A 121 -4.74 3.29 -17.01
C VAL A 121 -4.39 2.29 -18.09
N GLN A 122 -3.16 1.81 -18.08
CA GLN A 122 -2.75 0.74 -18.98
C GLN A 122 -2.66 -0.55 -18.19
N VAL A 123 -3.17 -1.64 -18.78
CA VAL A 123 -3.04 -3.00 -18.24
C VAL A 123 -2.10 -3.78 -19.16
N TRP A 124 -1.02 -4.29 -18.59
CA TRP A 124 -0.01 -5.09 -19.28
C TRP A 124 0.07 -6.48 -18.66
N ASN A 125 0.19 -7.50 -19.50
CA ASN A 125 0.28 -8.90 -19.09
C ASN A 125 1.74 -9.38 -19.19
N ALA A 126 2.28 -9.87 -18.07
CA ALA A 126 3.68 -10.28 -17.98
C ALA A 126 3.97 -11.65 -18.59
N ASP A 127 2.96 -12.53 -18.67
CA ASP A 127 3.14 -13.87 -19.24
C ASP A 127 3.34 -13.79 -20.75
N ASP A 128 2.57 -12.91 -21.41
CA ASP A 128 2.59 -12.70 -22.86
C ASP A 128 3.44 -11.49 -23.30
N ASN A 129 3.83 -10.63 -22.34
CA ASN A 129 4.53 -9.36 -22.57
C ASN A 129 3.78 -8.44 -23.55
N VAL A 130 2.48 -8.28 -23.34
CA VAL A 130 1.62 -7.44 -24.19
C VAL A 130 0.78 -6.47 -23.37
N VAL A 131 0.48 -5.33 -23.97
CA VAL A 131 -0.53 -4.40 -23.46
C VAL A 131 -1.89 -4.97 -23.82
N GLU A 132 -2.71 -5.29 -22.83
CA GLU A 132 -4.05 -5.82 -23.05
C GLU A 132 -5.06 -4.72 -23.35
N VAL A 133 -5.02 -3.64 -22.56
CA VAL A 133 -5.99 -2.54 -22.70
C VAL A 133 -5.42 -1.21 -22.20
N THR A 134 -5.98 -0.12 -22.73
CA THR A 134 -5.85 1.24 -22.19
C THR A 134 -7.24 1.76 -21.80
N LEU A 135 -7.48 1.92 -20.51
CA LEU A 135 -8.74 2.33 -19.92
C LEU A 135 -8.79 3.86 -19.77
N ASN A 136 -9.81 4.49 -20.33
CA ASN A 136 -9.96 5.95 -20.28
C ASN A 136 -10.71 6.41 -19.03
N PHE A 137 -10.03 7.24 -18.23
CA PHE A 137 -10.59 7.94 -17.08
C PHE A 137 -10.70 9.44 -17.41
N ASP A 138 -11.56 9.78 -18.36
CA ASP A 138 -11.58 11.09 -19.02
C ASP A 138 -11.78 12.29 -18.08
N SER A 139 -12.33 12.06 -16.89
CA SER A 139 -12.67 13.11 -15.92
C SER A 139 -11.45 13.75 -15.25
N SER A 140 -10.31 13.06 -15.11
CA SER A 140 -9.08 13.62 -14.53
C SER A 140 -7.86 12.72 -14.66
N SER A 141 -6.73 13.18 -14.11
CA SER A 141 -5.63 12.28 -13.78
C SER A 141 -6.09 11.17 -12.82
N ILE A 142 -5.42 10.02 -12.89
CA ILE A 142 -5.64 8.90 -11.97
C ILE A 142 -5.11 9.27 -10.59
N LEU A 143 -5.92 9.04 -9.54
CA LEU A 143 -5.53 9.30 -8.15
C LEU A 143 -5.35 8.01 -7.34
N GLY A 144 -5.94 6.89 -7.77
CA GLY A 144 -5.77 5.61 -7.10
C GLY A 144 -6.18 4.43 -7.97
N LEU A 145 -5.53 3.28 -7.72
CA LEU A 145 -5.77 2.00 -8.38
C LEU A 145 -5.97 0.92 -7.31
N ALA A 146 -6.98 0.07 -7.46
CA ALA A 146 -7.19 -1.09 -6.59
C ALA A 146 -7.79 -2.25 -7.37
N TRP A 147 -7.03 -3.34 -7.49
CA TRP A 147 -7.57 -4.60 -7.99
C TRP A 147 -8.50 -5.22 -6.95
N HIS A 148 -9.62 -5.77 -7.41
CA HIS A 148 -10.46 -6.59 -6.57
C HIS A 148 -9.70 -7.89 -6.19
N PRO A 149 -9.74 -8.32 -4.92
CA PRO A 149 -8.87 -9.40 -4.41
C PRO A 149 -9.18 -10.78 -4.99
N ILE A 150 -10.44 -11.03 -5.36
CA ILE A 150 -10.92 -12.34 -5.82
C ILE A 150 -11.21 -12.32 -7.32
N VAL A 151 -12.18 -11.50 -7.75
CA VAL A 151 -12.57 -11.38 -9.17
C VAL A 151 -11.60 -10.49 -9.95
N LYS A 152 -11.45 -10.76 -11.25
CA LYS A 152 -10.64 -9.97 -12.16
C LYS A 152 -11.35 -8.66 -12.47
N SER A 153 -11.15 -7.65 -11.64
CA SER A 153 -11.72 -6.32 -11.82
C SER A 153 -10.81 -5.25 -11.24
N LEU A 154 -10.78 -4.09 -11.87
CA LEU A 154 -9.91 -2.98 -11.49
C LEU A 154 -10.74 -1.74 -11.17
N ALA A 155 -10.66 -1.28 -9.93
CA ALA A 155 -11.16 0.03 -9.53
C ALA A 155 -10.10 1.11 -9.81
N VAL A 156 -10.53 2.20 -10.42
CA VAL A 156 -9.72 3.38 -10.70
C VAL A 156 -10.47 4.60 -10.17
N SER A 157 -9.76 5.46 -9.46
CA SER A 157 -10.32 6.66 -8.84
C SER A 157 -9.69 7.93 -9.38
N GLY A 158 -10.46 9.02 -9.33
CA GLY A 158 -10.03 10.35 -9.70
C GLY A 158 -11.09 11.39 -9.35
N TYR A 159 -11.18 12.46 -10.14
CA TYR A 159 -12.27 13.42 -10.08
C TYR A 159 -13.56 12.80 -10.66
N GLN A 160 -14.70 13.15 -10.07
CA GLN A 160 -16.04 12.73 -10.50
C GLN A 160 -16.38 11.24 -10.36
N GLY A 161 -15.66 10.47 -9.53
CA GLY A 161 -16.10 9.12 -9.22
C GLY A 161 -14.98 8.10 -9.06
N VAL A 162 -15.41 6.87 -8.79
CA VAL A 162 -14.60 5.66 -8.98
C VAL A 162 -15.26 4.86 -10.10
N LYS A 163 -14.45 4.41 -11.06
CA LYS A 163 -14.89 3.51 -12.13
C LYS A 163 -14.29 2.13 -11.86
N VAL A 164 -15.07 1.08 -12.05
CA VAL A 164 -14.64 -0.31 -11.87
C VAL A 164 -14.86 -1.08 -13.16
N TRP A 165 -13.78 -1.52 -13.79
CA TRP A 165 -13.83 -2.31 -15.02
C TRP A 165 -13.82 -3.80 -14.69
N ASN A 166 -14.59 -4.55 -15.47
CA ASN A 166 -14.51 -5.99 -15.54
C ASN A 166 -13.27 -6.37 -16.36
N GLY A 167 -12.36 -7.15 -15.77
CA GLY A 167 -11.15 -7.59 -16.45
C GLY A 167 -11.32 -8.88 -17.27
N GLU A 168 -12.48 -9.54 -17.18
CA GLU A 168 -12.85 -10.64 -18.08
C GLU A 168 -13.24 -10.11 -19.47
N ASP A 169 -13.80 -8.91 -19.54
CA ASP A 169 -14.12 -8.20 -20.77
C ASP A 169 -13.89 -6.69 -20.58
N TRP A 170 -12.72 -6.22 -21.01
CA TRP A 170 -12.34 -4.82 -20.87
C TRP A 170 -13.12 -3.86 -21.77
N ASP A 171 -13.87 -4.38 -22.74
CA ASP A 171 -14.71 -3.57 -23.64
C ASP A 171 -16.09 -3.26 -23.01
N GLU A 172 -16.46 -3.93 -21.90
CA GLU A 172 -17.66 -3.59 -21.14
C GLU A 172 -17.56 -2.21 -20.48
N ASP A 173 -18.69 -1.49 -20.46
CA ASP A 173 -18.77 -0.21 -19.74
C ASP A 173 -18.49 -0.42 -18.24
N PRO A 174 -17.61 0.39 -17.63
CA PRO A 174 -17.28 0.23 -16.22
C PRO A 174 -18.47 0.57 -15.34
N HIS A 175 -18.55 -0.10 -14.19
CA HIS A 175 -19.45 0.30 -13.12
C HIS A 175 -18.98 1.64 -12.53
N VAL A 176 -19.89 2.59 -12.37
CA VAL A 176 -19.57 3.94 -11.87
C VAL A 176 -20.12 4.10 -10.45
N LEU A 177 -19.21 4.34 -9.52
CA LEU A 177 -19.52 4.73 -8.15
C LEU A 177 -19.48 6.25 -8.03
N SER A 178 -20.65 6.83 -7.75
CA SER A 178 -20.77 8.26 -7.49
C SER A 178 -20.19 8.59 -6.11
N VAL A 179 -19.19 9.46 -6.10
CA VAL A 179 -18.60 10.02 -4.87
C VAL A 179 -18.73 11.55 -4.90
N PRO A 180 -18.87 12.23 -3.75
CA PRO A 180 -19.16 13.66 -3.67
C PRO A 180 -17.97 14.56 -4.08
N SER A 181 -16.76 14.02 -4.11
CA SER A 181 -15.52 14.77 -4.39
C SER A 181 -14.49 13.86 -5.07
N ALA A 182 -13.30 14.39 -5.37
CA ALA A 182 -12.20 13.58 -5.87
C ALA A 182 -11.79 12.52 -4.84
N THR A 183 -11.61 11.27 -5.28
CA THR A 183 -11.15 10.18 -4.41
C THR A 183 -9.63 10.03 -4.58
N GLY A 184 -8.89 10.24 -3.49
CA GLY A 184 -7.43 10.18 -3.48
C GLY A 184 -6.86 8.82 -3.05
N ALA A 185 -7.63 8.03 -2.31
CA ALA A 185 -7.25 6.71 -1.85
C ALA A 185 -8.42 5.74 -2.07
N ILE A 186 -8.13 4.56 -2.59
CA ILE A 186 -9.11 3.48 -2.73
C ILE A 186 -8.51 2.16 -2.26
N ALA A 187 -9.32 1.32 -1.61
CA ALA A 187 -8.91 0.00 -1.19
C ALA A 187 -10.10 -0.96 -1.10
N TRP A 188 -9.97 -2.13 -1.72
CA TRP A 188 -10.88 -3.24 -1.50
C TRP A 188 -10.59 -3.90 -0.15
N SER A 189 -11.64 -4.25 0.58
CA SER A 189 -11.55 -5.19 1.70
C SER A 189 -11.00 -6.54 1.21
N PRO A 190 -10.30 -7.33 2.05
CA PRO A 190 -9.71 -8.61 1.64
C PRO A 190 -10.72 -9.64 1.13
N SER A 191 -11.97 -9.57 1.59
CA SER A 191 -13.07 -10.39 1.09
C SER A 191 -13.58 -9.96 -0.29
N GLY A 192 -13.23 -8.76 -0.76
CA GLY A 192 -13.78 -8.12 -1.95
C GLY A 192 -15.20 -7.57 -1.76
N GLN A 193 -15.81 -7.76 -0.58
CA GLN A 193 -17.19 -7.35 -0.33
C GLN A 193 -17.34 -5.83 -0.24
N TYR A 194 -16.32 -5.11 0.23
CA TYR A 194 -16.38 -3.66 0.42
C TYR A 194 -15.27 -2.95 -0.36
N LEU A 195 -15.59 -1.77 -0.92
CA LEU A 195 -14.65 -0.81 -1.47
C LEU A 195 -14.69 0.48 -0.64
N ALA A 196 -13.56 0.84 -0.06
CA ALA A 196 -13.36 2.10 0.64
C ALA A 196 -12.78 3.17 -0.28
N CYS A 197 -13.25 4.41 -0.14
CA CYS A 197 -12.92 5.57 -0.95
C CYS A 197 -12.65 6.79 -0.04
N GLY A 198 -11.39 7.18 0.10
CA GLY A 198 -10.96 8.36 0.84
C GLY A 198 -11.03 9.61 -0.04
N ASN A 199 -11.88 10.56 0.32
CA ASN A 199 -12.22 11.71 -0.54
C ASN A 199 -11.54 13.01 -0.09
N MET A 200 -11.34 13.92 -1.04
CA MET A 200 -10.73 15.23 -0.82
C MET A 200 -11.61 16.21 -0.04
N ASP A 201 -12.90 15.91 0.15
CA ASP A 201 -13.84 16.70 0.97
C ASP A 201 -13.89 16.23 2.43
N ASN A 202 -12.86 15.48 2.86
CA ASN A 202 -12.72 14.94 4.21
C ASN A 202 -13.82 13.92 4.56
N THR A 203 -14.34 13.21 3.56
CA THR A 203 -15.24 12.07 3.76
C THR A 203 -14.53 10.76 3.43
N LEU A 204 -14.96 9.69 4.08
CA LEU A 204 -14.65 8.33 3.70
C LEU A 204 -15.96 7.65 3.31
N ILE A 205 -16.00 7.08 2.11
CA ILE A 205 -17.12 6.29 1.64
C ILE A 205 -16.73 4.82 1.67
N VAL A 206 -17.59 3.98 2.25
CA VAL A 206 -17.47 2.53 2.10
C VAL A 206 -18.71 2.05 1.36
N ASN A 207 -18.50 1.40 0.21
CA ASN A 207 -19.57 0.77 -0.53
C ASN A 207 -19.49 -0.75 -0.39
N GLU A 208 -20.61 -1.39 -0.08
CA GLU A 208 -20.74 -2.83 -0.26
C GLU A 208 -20.95 -3.13 -1.75
N TRP A 209 -20.17 -4.05 -2.27
CA TRP A 209 -20.17 -4.37 -3.69
C TRP A 209 -21.50 -5.02 -4.11
N GLY A 210 -22.15 -4.42 -5.10
CA GLY A 210 -23.51 -4.79 -5.52
C GLY A 210 -24.62 -4.05 -4.76
N SER A 211 -24.30 -3.30 -3.70
CA SER A 211 -25.22 -2.37 -3.05
C SER A 211 -25.22 -1.00 -3.72
N SER A 212 -26.37 -0.32 -3.67
CA SER A 212 -26.55 1.07 -4.08
C SER A 212 -26.48 2.06 -2.91
N GLU A 213 -26.38 1.57 -1.68
CA GLU A 213 -26.42 2.38 -0.47
C GLU A 213 -25.03 2.41 0.20
N PRO A 214 -24.20 3.42 -0.10
CA PRO A 214 -22.91 3.54 0.54
C PRO A 214 -23.02 4.10 1.97
N TRP A 215 -22.10 3.69 2.84
CA TRP A 215 -21.87 4.37 4.11
C TRP A 215 -20.98 5.60 3.90
N VAL A 216 -21.37 6.72 4.50
CA VAL A 216 -20.61 7.98 4.44
C VAL A 216 -20.11 8.32 5.85
N MET A 217 -18.81 8.16 6.06
CA MET A 217 -18.11 8.49 7.30
C MET A 217 -17.58 9.92 7.20
N GLN A 218 -17.76 10.70 8.27
CA GLN A 218 -17.42 12.13 8.33
C GLN A 218 -16.73 12.47 9.65
N GLY A 219 -16.25 13.72 9.77
CA GLY A 219 -15.57 14.21 10.98
C GLY A 219 -14.05 14.17 10.90
N PHE A 220 -13.49 13.81 9.75
CA PHE A 220 -12.04 13.80 9.54
C PHE A 220 -11.47 15.23 9.59
N PRO A 221 -10.38 15.48 10.34
CA PRO A 221 -9.79 16.82 10.47
C PRO A 221 -9.09 17.31 9.19
N GLY A 222 -8.96 16.46 8.18
CA GLY A 222 -8.45 16.78 6.86
C GLY A 222 -8.74 15.68 5.85
N LYS A 223 -8.05 15.75 4.71
CA LYS A 223 -8.20 14.77 3.62
C LYS A 223 -7.83 13.38 4.14
N VAL A 224 -8.64 12.39 3.77
CA VAL A 224 -8.28 10.97 4.00
C VAL A 224 -7.15 10.62 3.03
N ARG A 225 -5.98 10.25 3.55
CA ARG A 225 -4.76 10.07 2.77
C ARG A 225 -4.47 8.62 2.44
N GLU A 226 -4.56 7.75 3.45
CA GLU A 226 -4.27 6.33 3.32
C GLU A 226 -5.40 5.50 3.93
N LEU A 227 -5.60 4.31 3.38
CA LEU A 227 -6.61 3.35 3.80
C LEU A 227 -5.95 2.00 4.02
N ALA A 228 -6.26 1.35 5.14
CA ALA A 228 -5.78 0.00 5.44
C ALA A 228 -6.92 -0.86 5.97
N TRP A 229 -7.24 -1.93 5.24
CA TRP A 229 -8.13 -2.98 5.73
C TRP A 229 -7.35 -4.01 6.55
N SER A 230 -7.94 -4.52 7.62
CA SER A 230 -7.40 -5.69 8.31
C SER A 230 -7.67 -6.95 7.50
N ASN A 231 -6.68 -7.85 7.43
CA ASN A 231 -6.85 -9.22 6.90
C ASN A 231 -7.58 -10.14 7.88
N GLN A 232 -7.74 -9.70 9.13
CA GLN A 232 -8.48 -10.40 10.15
C GLN A 232 -9.88 -9.79 10.26
N THR A 233 -10.86 -10.64 10.55
CA THR A 233 -12.20 -10.23 10.99
C THR A 233 -12.37 -10.59 12.45
N ASN A 234 -13.22 -9.85 13.17
CA ASN A 234 -13.49 -10.18 14.56
C ASN A 234 -14.21 -11.55 14.68
N SER A 235 -14.53 -11.96 15.91
CA SER A 235 -15.23 -13.23 16.17
C SER A 235 -16.63 -13.35 15.51
N LEU A 236 -17.22 -12.24 15.10
CA LEU A 236 -18.51 -12.15 14.40
C LEU A 236 -18.36 -12.01 12.88
N GLY A 237 -17.14 -11.98 12.35
CA GLY A 237 -16.87 -11.77 10.93
C GLY A 237 -16.86 -10.29 10.50
N ALA A 238 -16.90 -9.34 11.43
CA ALA A 238 -16.80 -7.92 11.16
C ALA A 238 -15.44 -7.56 10.55
N PRO A 239 -15.39 -6.89 9.39
CA PRO A 239 -14.16 -6.28 8.90
C PRO A 239 -13.80 -4.99 9.67
N LEU A 240 -12.51 -4.68 9.68
CA LEU A 240 -11.92 -3.49 10.29
C LEU A 240 -11.18 -2.65 9.25
N LEU A 241 -11.41 -1.34 9.25
CA LEU A 241 -10.82 -0.36 8.32
C LEU A 241 -10.18 0.79 9.09
N ALA A 242 -8.90 1.06 8.83
CA ALA A 242 -8.21 2.25 9.31
C ALA A 242 -8.03 3.27 8.19
N ALA A 243 -8.15 4.55 8.52
CA ALA A 243 -8.00 5.66 7.60
C ALA A 243 -7.18 6.78 8.24
N SER A 244 -6.11 7.22 7.56
CA SER A 244 -5.29 8.34 8.06
C SER A 244 -5.84 9.67 7.57
N SER A 245 -5.87 10.67 8.47
CA SER A 245 -6.27 12.04 8.13
C SER A 245 -5.53 13.05 9.00
N SER A 246 -4.80 13.96 8.36
CA SER A 246 -3.91 14.90 9.04
C SER A 246 -2.96 14.14 9.99
N GLN A 247 -3.02 14.40 11.31
CA GLN A 247 -2.17 13.77 12.33
C GLN A 247 -2.84 12.56 12.99
N GLY A 248 -4.12 12.32 12.73
CA GLY A 248 -4.90 11.27 13.36
C GLY A 248 -5.14 10.07 12.45
N ILE A 249 -5.58 8.98 13.06
CA ILE A 249 -6.09 7.80 12.36
C ILE A 249 -7.48 7.53 12.91
N SER A 250 -8.45 7.36 12.03
CA SER A 250 -9.77 6.84 12.42
C SER A 250 -9.84 5.37 12.07
N VAL A 251 -10.29 4.56 13.01
CA VAL A 251 -10.52 3.12 12.81
C VAL A 251 -12.02 2.88 12.89
N TRP A 252 -12.52 2.02 12.02
CA TRP A 252 -13.93 1.67 11.90
C TRP A 252 -14.11 0.17 11.84
N GLU A 253 -15.02 -0.36 12.65
CA GLU A 253 -15.43 -1.76 12.67
C GLU A 253 -16.87 -1.88 12.18
N ARG A 254 -17.11 -2.81 11.26
CA ARG A 254 -18.46 -3.09 10.74
C ARG A 254 -19.17 -4.05 11.69
N ASP A 255 -20.19 -3.60 12.39
CA ASP A 255 -20.94 -4.51 13.27
C ASP A 255 -21.61 -5.65 12.48
N ALA A 256 -21.76 -6.82 13.09
CA ALA A 256 -22.44 -7.95 12.47
C ALA A 256 -23.96 -7.75 12.40
N ASP A 257 -24.52 -6.93 13.30
CA ASP A 257 -25.86 -6.40 13.18
C ASP A 257 -25.89 -5.31 12.09
N GLU A 258 -26.65 -5.57 11.04
CA GLU A 258 -26.77 -4.64 9.93
C GLU A 258 -27.33 -3.28 10.34
N SER A 259 -28.11 -3.21 11.43
CA SER A 259 -28.76 -1.99 11.91
C SER A 259 -27.81 -1.01 12.61
N VAL A 260 -26.67 -1.49 13.10
CA VAL A 260 -25.63 -0.66 13.73
C VAL A 260 -24.73 -0.02 12.68
N GLY A 261 -24.42 -0.76 11.61
CA GLY A 261 -23.55 -0.26 10.54
C GLY A 261 -22.08 -0.29 10.97
N TRP A 262 -21.47 0.88 11.11
CA TRP A 262 -20.05 1.03 11.42
C TRP A 262 -19.85 1.83 12.71
N GLU A 263 -19.04 1.29 13.61
CA GLU A 263 -18.59 2.00 14.81
C GLU A 263 -17.16 2.46 14.63
N GLY A 264 -16.81 3.66 15.11
CA GLY A 264 -15.52 4.26 14.86
C GLY A 264 -14.90 4.93 16.09
N TRP A 265 -13.56 4.89 16.14
CA TRP A 265 -12.75 5.55 17.16
C TRP A 265 -11.50 6.19 16.54
N ALA A 266 -10.84 7.06 17.30
CA ALA A 266 -9.66 7.79 16.85
C ALA A 266 -8.40 7.35 17.61
N LEU A 267 -7.29 7.27 16.89
CA LEU A 267 -5.95 7.06 17.41
C LEU A 267 -5.16 8.36 17.25
N GLU A 268 -4.81 8.99 18.37
CA GLU A 268 -4.23 10.34 18.41
C GLU A 268 -2.96 10.35 19.27
N VAL A 269 -1.81 10.15 18.61
CA VAL A 269 -0.47 10.23 19.24
C VAL A 269 0.50 11.04 18.37
N HIS A 270 0.39 10.93 17.05
CA HIS A 270 1.28 11.63 16.14
C HIS A 270 1.15 13.15 16.24
N GLU A 271 2.29 13.85 16.19
CA GLU A 271 2.36 15.31 16.28
C GLU A 271 2.39 15.96 14.88
N ASN A 272 2.51 15.15 13.83
CA ASN A 272 2.57 15.60 12.45
C ASN A 272 1.83 14.62 11.52
N VAL A 273 1.77 14.94 10.23
CA VAL A 273 0.96 14.23 9.25
C VAL A 273 1.31 12.74 9.21
N VAL A 274 0.31 11.88 9.34
CA VAL A 274 0.43 10.43 9.13
C VAL A 274 0.56 10.16 7.65
N SER A 275 1.72 9.63 7.25
CA SER A 275 2.11 9.41 5.86
C SER A 275 1.76 8.01 5.37
N ALA A 276 1.76 7.00 6.24
CA ALA A 276 1.39 5.64 5.87
C ALA A 276 0.79 4.87 7.05
N ILE A 277 -0.15 3.96 6.75
CA ILE A 277 -0.73 3.03 7.71
C ILE A 277 -0.81 1.63 7.09
N ALA A 278 -0.63 0.58 7.90
CA ALA A 278 -0.88 -0.79 7.46
C ALA A 278 -1.12 -1.73 8.64
N PHE A 279 -2.11 -2.61 8.49
CA PHE A 279 -2.33 -3.73 9.41
C PHE A 279 -1.26 -4.81 9.21
N GLN A 280 -0.84 -5.42 10.32
CA GLN A 280 -0.03 -6.62 10.29
C GLN A 280 -0.88 -7.76 9.69
N PRO A 281 -0.36 -8.58 8.75
CA PRO A 281 -1.20 -9.53 8.01
C PRO A 281 -1.91 -10.61 8.85
N THR A 282 -1.39 -10.91 10.04
CA THR A 282 -1.80 -12.07 10.86
C THR A 282 -2.51 -11.69 12.15
N THR A 283 -2.61 -10.41 12.48
CA THR A 283 -3.21 -9.91 13.73
C THR A 283 -3.91 -8.57 13.47
N PHE A 284 -4.54 -7.98 14.49
CA PHE A 284 -5.08 -6.62 14.44
C PHE A 284 -4.04 -5.53 14.78
N LEU A 285 -2.75 -5.86 14.84
CA LEU A 285 -1.70 -4.88 15.08
C LEU A 285 -1.63 -3.89 13.90
N LEU A 286 -1.93 -2.62 14.14
CA LEU A 286 -1.79 -1.56 13.15
C LEU A 286 -0.43 -0.86 13.31
N ALA A 287 0.25 -0.56 12.21
CA ALA A 287 1.39 0.36 12.19
C ALA A 287 1.00 1.67 11.52
N SER A 288 1.47 2.79 12.06
CA SER A 288 1.35 4.11 11.45
C SER A 288 2.70 4.82 11.41
N ALA A 289 3.06 5.40 10.28
CA ALA A 289 4.24 6.21 10.07
C ALA A 289 3.84 7.67 9.88
N ALA A 290 4.61 8.60 10.41
CA ALA A 290 4.32 10.02 10.27
C ALA A 290 5.56 10.89 10.06
N ALA A 291 5.29 12.13 9.63
CA ALA A 291 6.27 13.18 9.40
C ALA A 291 6.89 13.74 10.70
N ASP A 292 6.50 13.24 11.86
CA ASP A 292 7.12 13.54 13.17
C ASP A 292 8.36 12.67 13.44
N GLY A 293 8.69 11.75 12.53
CA GLY A 293 9.84 10.87 12.65
C GLY A 293 9.58 9.61 13.47
N GLN A 294 8.29 9.31 13.73
CA GLN A 294 7.87 8.15 14.49
C GLN A 294 7.06 7.16 13.66
N ILE A 295 7.20 5.88 14.02
CA ILE A 295 6.23 4.84 13.70
C ILE A 295 5.56 4.38 15.00
N CYS A 296 4.24 4.47 15.08
CA CYS A 296 3.47 3.96 16.20
C CYS A 296 2.88 2.59 15.87
N LEU A 297 2.94 1.65 16.82
CA LEU A 297 2.29 0.35 16.76
C LEU A 297 1.09 0.34 17.70
N TRP A 298 -0.06 -0.10 17.21
CA TRP A 298 -1.34 -0.08 17.93
C TRP A 298 -1.87 -1.51 18.08
N GLU A 299 -1.87 -2.01 19.32
CA GLU A 299 -2.46 -3.31 19.64
C GLU A 299 -3.98 -3.24 19.45
N GLU A 300 -4.52 -4.24 18.75
CA GLU A 300 -5.92 -4.31 18.29
C GLU A 300 -6.42 -3.05 17.56
N ALA A 301 -5.49 -2.25 16.99
CA ALA A 301 -5.79 -0.92 16.44
C ALA A 301 -6.53 0.01 17.42
N GLU A 302 -6.27 -0.13 18.72
CA GLU A 302 -6.87 0.68 19.79
C GLU A 302 -5.81 1.29 20.70
N GLN A 303 -4.88 0.48 21.19
CA GLN A 303 -3.96 0.88 22.25
C GLN A 303 -2.54 1.03 21.74
N LEU A 304 -1.91 2.17 22.04
CA LEU A 304 -0.49 2.38 21.70
C LEU A 304 0.37 1.34 22.41
N LEU A 305 0.99 0.44 21.63
CA LEU A 305 1.86 -0.63 22.11
C LEU A 305 3.32 -0.20 22.15
N GLN A 306 3.79 0.51 21.11
CA GLN A 306 5.20 0.87 20.95
C GLN A 306 5.37 2.04 19.98
N ILE A 307 6.39 2.88 20.23
CA ILE A 307 6.89 3.88 19.28
C ILE A 307 8.28 3.43 18.79
N LEU A 308 8.50 3.53 17.48
CA LEU A 308 9.77 3.29 16.81
C LEU A 308 10.27 4.60 16.20
N GLU A 309 11.58 4.83 16.30
CA GLU A 309 12.24 6.05 15.81
C GLU A 309 13.42 5.69 14.90
N GLY A 310 13.95 6.68 14.19
CA GLY A 310 15.20 6.53 13.43
C GLY A 310 15.30 7.29 12.10
N ALA A 311 14.25 8.06 11.75
CA ALA A 311 14.19 8.97 10.61
C ALA A 311 13.76 10.37 11.09
N GLU A 312 14.73 11.21 11.50
CA GLU A 312 14.46 12.53 12.11
C GLU A 312 13.68 13.48 11.19
N GLY A 313 13.83 13.35 9.87
CA GLY A 313 13.10 14.13 8.88
C GLY A 313 11.67 13.66 8.62
N GLY A 314 11.18 12.66 9.36
CA GLY A 314 9.87 12.03 9.14
C GLY A 314 9.96 10.71 8.38
N PHE A 315 9.00 9.82 8.65
CA PHE A 315 8.77 8.65 7.82
C PHE A 315 7.83 8.98 6.67
N SER A 316 8.11 8.42 5.50
CA SER A 316 7.37 8.62 4.25
C SER A 316 6.48 7.44 3.90
N CYS A 317 6.89 6.22 4.24
CA CYS A 317 6.16 4.99 3.92
C CYS A 317 6.51 3.89 4.92
N LEU A 318 5.67 2.85 4.96
CA LEU A 318 5.91 1.62 5.72
C LEU A 318 5.38 0.40 4.96
N ALA A 319 5.90 -0.78 5.28
CA ALA A 319 5.38 -2.03 4.74
C ALA A 319 5.65 -3.21 5.69
N TRP A 320 4.61 -3.99 5.98
CA TRP A 320 4.73 -5.25 6.70
C TRP A 320 5.19 -6.37 5.77
N HIS A 321 6.11 -7.21 6.27
CA HIS A 321 6.41 -8.48 5.62
C HIS A 321 5.16 -9.39 5.64
N PRO A 322 4.90 -10.24 4.62
CA PRO A 322 3.63 -10.96 4.50
C PRO A 322 3.29 -11.94 5.62
N ASP A 323 4.27 -12.35 6.44
CA ASP A 323 4.03 -13.16 7.64
C ASP A 323 3.95 -12.34 8.95
N GLY A 324 4.13 -11.01 8.86
CA GLY A 324 4.13 -10.08 9.98
C GLY A 324 5.40 -10.06 10.83
N GLN A 325 6.45 -10.83 10.51
CA GLN A 325 7.67 -10.90 11.33
C GLN A 325 8.56 -9.67 11.23
N PHE A 326 8.49 -8.94 10.10
CA PHE A 326 9.26 -7.73 9.85
C PHE A 326 8.34 -6.56 9.49
N LEU A 327 8.74 -5.38 9.95
CA LEU A 327 8.21 -4.09 9.51
C LEU A 327 9.35 -3.30 8.88
N ALA A 328 9.14 -2.76 7.69
CA ALA A 328 10.06 -1.81 7.06
C ALA A 328 9.45 -0.41 7.08
N GLY A 329 10.29 0.60 7.31
CA GLY A 329 9.93 2.02 7.25
C GLY A 329 10.95 2.79 6.42
N GLY A 330 10.46 3.69 5.58
CA GLY A 330 11.26 4.58 4.75
C GLY A 330 11.21 6.00 5.28
N GLY A 331 12.37 6.65 5.39
CA GLY A 331 12.50 8.03 5.87
C GLY A 331 12.63 9.05 4.75
N CYS A 332 12.30 10.30 5.07
CA CYS A 332 12.45 11.43 4.15
C CYS A 332 13.91 11.76 3.80
N GLY A 333 14.87 11.30 4.62
CA GLY A 333 16.32 11.45 4.38
C GLY A 333 16.95 10.22 3.73
N GLY A 334 16.15 9.28 3.21
CA GLY A 334 16.63 8.05 2.59
C GLY A 334 16.86 6.90 3.56
N GLU A 335 16.47 7.02 4.84
CA GLU A 335 16.66 5.98 5.84
C GLU A 335 15.71 4.81 5.61
N LEU A 336 16.25 3.67 5.20
CA LEU A 336 15.53 2.39 5.24
C LEU A 336 15.82 1.73 6.58
N LEU A 337 14.79 1.57 7.41
CA LEU A 337 14.86 0.86 8.68
C LEU A 337 13.97 -0.39 8.63
N VAL A 338 14.48 -1.50 9.15
CA VAL A 338 13.72 -2.75 9.27
C VAL A 338 13.76 -3.22 10.71
N TRP A 339 12.60 -3.52 11.28
CA TRP A 339 12.45 -4.04 12.63
C TRP A 339 11.89 -5.46 12.63
N SER A 340 12.21 -6.23 13.66
CA SER A 340 11.72 -7.60 13.86
C SER A 340 11.48 -7.89 15.35
N LYS A 341 10.69 -8.92 15.67
CA LYS A 341 10.56 -9.35 17.08
C LYS A 341 11.90 -9.91 17.55
N SER A 342 12.38 -9.45 18.71
CA SER A 342 13.63 -9.93 19.30
C SER A 342 13.60 -11.44 19.51
N MET A 343 14.56 -12.17 18.90
CA MET A 343 14.83 -13.58 19.20
C MET A 343 15.82 -13.73 20.37
N ARG A 344 15.76 -12.88 21.40
CA ARG A 344 16.54 -13.12 22.64
C ARG A 344 16.05 -14.41 23.28
N GLY A 345 16.92 -15.42 23.26
CA GLY A 345 16.56 -16.82 23.38
C GLY A 345 15.85 -17.21 24.68
N LYS A 346 14.85 -18.07 24.55
CA LYS A 346 14.50 -19.06 25.57
C LYS A 346 15.67 -20.06 25.69
N GLY A 347 16.79 -19.63 26.23
CA GLY A 347 17.98 -20.44 26.49
C GLY A 347 18.00 -20.95 27.92
N PHE A 348 17.63 -22.23 28.10
CA PHE A 348 17.99 -23.14 29.20
C PHE A 348 18.02 -22.58 30.63
N GLY A 349 16.85 -22.56 31.28
CA GLY A 349 16.80 -22.70 32.74
C GLY A 349 17.31 -24.08 33.14
N ARG A 350 18.56 -24.14 33.61
CA ARG A 350 19.14 -25.33 34.24
C ARG A 350 18.24 -25.81 35.37
N SER A 351 17.84 -27.08 35.33
CA SER A 351 17.33 -27.79 36.48
C SER A 351 18.41 -27.85 37.57
N ARG A 352 18.18 -27.05 38.61
CA ARG A 352 18.48 -27.29 40.02
C ARG A 352 18.20 -28.69 40.51
#